data_AF-A0A819CJR5-F1
#
_entry.id   AF-A0A819CJR5-F1
#
_cell.length_a   1.000
_cell.length_b   1.000
_cell.length_c   1.000
_cell.angle_alpha   90.00
_cell.angle_beta   90.00
_cell.angle_gamma   90.00
#
_symmetry.space_group_name_H-M   'P 1'
#
loop_
_entity.id
_entity.type
_entity.pdbx_description
1 polymer ?
#
loop_
_entity_poly.entity_id
_entity_poly.type
_entity_poly.pdbx_seq_one_letter_code
_entity_poly.pdbx_strand_id
1 'polypeptide(L)'
;MNTHYWYNNKIQKYPENLTYDDKYEIENELISLNYSLELNKQSILYNILRNAPYYYFIVYLAVCLTILFLNTFRGKLKKSSSLQTLPRWKYVKYNLLKSSKFIHSYQQYEYSRLFRCLNFLINFFKKYIYSIRLHFRYSKLIICIYTSAFTLVYYFTFWIQDHTYILTKKLLLFLNLILCGLADLSKDLCYNLNLYHINQDIKYICLLTAFITCLQLFFGLKHYQIQMCNAYKGIFIDIPKPKTISSVSIISRSIHYPGRFMGSLVYSYGFLFLFISIFYILSRYIFYSLIILEFISKLLLPMIIFFLFQLLFVRLLCKLLFIQNNHLLALRNLRLYYTFSYFSFFFDCFLGFIMCLSRISKGFFCTLIFFARLDYSAYGRGLEMYDSSYASYVSFFHIERNQRHPVLNVFIDIIRQRLIDIRKLKLKLTMENINQTYENEKFSQLRRFRWALAYTLIHNEQLKRYRKHRLCSTKTNQSKTLERIFDKIGLSQTLPRKY
;
A
#
# COMPACT_ATOMS: atom_id res chain seq x y z
N MET A 1 -36.61 -24.28 22.12
CA MET A 1 -37.41 -25.17 23.00
C MET A 1 -38.80 -25.46 22.45
N ASN A 2 -39.51 -24.52 21.79
CA ASN A 2 -40.86 -24.79 21.25
C ASN A 2 -40.94 -25.63 19.97
N THR A 3 -39.86 -25.82 19.21
CA THR A 3 -39.88 -26.64 17.98
C THR A 3 -39.73 -28.13 18.23
N HIS A 4 -38.96 -28.53 19.25
CA HIS A 4 -38.84 -29.93 19.68
C HIS A 4 -40.16 -30.47 20.27
N TYR A 5 -40.94 -29.61 20.94
CA TYR A 5 -42.26 -29.96 21.47
C TYR A 5 -43.30 -30.18 20.36
N TRP A 6 -43.20 -29.42 19.27
CA TRP A 6 -44.08 -29.58 18.10
C TRP A 6 -43.73 -30.85 17.29
N TYR A 7 -42.44 -31.18 17.20
CA TYR A 7 -41.91 -32.36 16.51
C TYR A 7 -42.35 -33.68 17.18
N ASN A 8 -42.26 -33.75 18.52
CA ASN A 8 -42.68 -34.96 19.27
C ASN A 8 -44.20 -35.16 19.29
N ASN A 9 -44.98 -34.07 19.30
CA ASN A 9 -46.45 -34.16 19.33
C ASN A 9 -47.08 -34.61 18.00
N LYS A 10 -46.40 -34.42 16.85
CA LYS A 10 -46.90 -34.91 15.55
C LYS A 10 -46.56 -36.39 15.33
N ILE A 11 -45.37 -36.85 15.75
CA ILE A 11 -44.94 -38.26 15.59
C ILE A 11 -45.76 -39.20 16.48
N GLN A 12 -46.18 -38.76 17.67
CA GLN A 12 -47.05 -39.57 18.55
C GLN A 12 -48.51 -39.70 18.09
N LYS A 13 -48.94 -38.98 17.04
CA LYS A 13 -50.35 -38.90 16.63
C LYS A 13 -50.73 -39.74 15.41
N TYR A 14 -49.82 -40.51 14.83
CA TYR A 14 -50.13 -41.35 13.66
C TYR A 14 -49.88 -42.84 13.95
N PRO A 15 -50.89 -43.71 13.81
CA PRO A 15 -50.73 -45.16 13.93
C PRO A 15 -49.99 -45.72 12.71
N GLU A 16 -49.48 -46.95 12.83
CA GLU A 16 -48.55 -47.67 11.92
C GLU A 16 -49.00 -47.88 10.45
N ASN A 17 -50.06 -47.25 9.96
CA ASN A 17 -50.58 -47.37 8.59
C ASN A 17 -50.58 -46.01 7.86
N LEU A 18 -49.42 -45.58 7.37
CA LEU A 18 -49.28 -44.45 6.44
C LEU A 18 -49.00 -44.97 5.02
N THR A 19 -49.74 -44.46 4.03
CA THR A 19 -49.52 -44.80 2.62
C THR A 19 -48.20 -44.20 2.10
N TYR A 20 -47.65 -44.75 1.01
CA TYR A 20 -46.34 -44.32 0.47
C TYR A 20 -46.32 -42.83 0.08
N ASP A 21 -47.46 -42.32 -0.41
CA ASP A 21 -47.63 -40.91 -0.79
C ASP A 21 -47.63 -39.97 0.43
N ASP A 22 -48.28 -40.35 1.54
CA ASP A 22 -48.26 -39.56 2.78
C ASP A 22 -46.85 -39.45 3.38
N LYS A 23 -46.03 -40.50 3.26
CA LYS A 23 -44.62 -40.48 3.68
C LYS A 23 -43.78 -39.54 2.79
N TYR A 24 -44.05 -39.52 1.49
CA TYR A 24 -43.35 -38.66 0.53
C TYR A 24 -43.69 -37.18 0.73
N GLU A 25 -44.94 -36.87 1.07
CA GLU A 25 -45.41 -35.51 1.35
C GLU A 25 -44.81 -34.98 2.67
N ILE A 26 -44.74 -35.81 3.71
CA ILE A 26 -44.07 -35.48 4.98
C ILE A 26 -42.55 -35.31 4.79
N GLU A 27 -41.90 -36.13 3.98
CA GLU A 27 -40.47 -35.95 3.65
C GLU A 27 -40.22 -34.63 2.91
N ASN A 28 -41.06 -34.28 1.93
CA ASN A 28 -40.96 -33.01 1.20
C ASN A 28 -41.23 -31.79 2.11
N GLU A 29 -42.21 -31.88 3.01
CA GLU A 29 -42.45 -30.84 4.02
C GLU A 29 -41.24 -30.69 4.96
N LEU A 30 -40.65 -31.79 5.44
CA LEU A 30 -39.46 -31.77 6.30
C LEU A 30 -38.22 -31.20 5.58
N ILE A 31 -38.04 -31.53 4.31
CA ILE A 31 -36.97 -30.95 3.47
C ILE A 31 -37.18 -29.44 3.30
N SER A 32 -38.42 -29.00 3.04
CA SER A 32 -38.75 -27.57 2.91
C SER A 32 -38.55 -26.79 4.22
N LEU A 33 -38.88 -27.40 5.37
CA LEU A 33 -38.71 -26.81 6.69
C LEU A 33 -37.23 -26.73 7.08
N ASN A 34 -36.45 -27.78 6.82
CA ASN A 34 -34.99 -27.75 7.01
C ASN A 34 -34.33 -26.70 6.11
N TYR A 35 -34.77 -26.57 4.86
CA TYR A 35 -34.27 -25.56 3.92
C TYR A 35 -34.59 -24.13 4.39
N SER A 36 -35.80 -23.89 4.90
CA SER A 36 -36.20 -22.58 5.44
C SER A 36 -35.43 -22.22 6.72
N LEU A 37 -35.14 -23.20 7.59
CA LEU A 37 -34.33 -23.03 8.78
C LEU A 37 -32.85 -22.78 8.46
N GLU A 38 -32.30 -23.44 7.43
CA GLU A 38 -30.95 -23.19 6.93
C GLU A 38 -30.81 -21.79 6.33
N LEU A 39 -31.78 -21.34 5.53
CA LEU A 39 -31.82 -19.97 4.99
C LEU A 39 -31.87 -18.91 6.10
N ASN A 40 -32.65 -19.15 7.17
CA ASN A 40 -32.73 -18.27 8.33
C ASN A 40 -31.42 -18.25 9.15
N LYS A 41 -30.75 -19.39 9.31
CA LYS A 41 -29.42 -19.42 9.96
C LYS A 41 -28.36 -18.72 9.12
N GLN A 42 -28.39 -18.92 7.79
CA GLN A 42 -27.48 -18.24 6.86
C GLN A 42 -27.68 -16.73 6.86
N SER A 43 -28.93 -16.23 6.96
CA SER A 43 -29.21 -14.79 7.01
C SER A 43 -28.73 -14.14 8.32
N ILE A 44 -28.87 -14.81 9.47
CA ILE A 44 -28.36 -14.33 10.76
C ILE A 44 -26.82 -14.30 10.75
N LEU A 45 -26.17 -15.39 10.32
CA LEU A 45 -24.70 -15.46 10.24
C LEU A 45 -24.15 -14.37 9.30
N TYR A 46 -24.83 -14.15 8.16
CA TYR A 46 -24.46 -13.12 7.19
C TYR A 46 -24.55 -11.71 7.78
N ASN A 47 -25.61 -11.40 8.53
CA ASN A 47 -25.77 -10.11 9.20
C ASN A 47 -24.71 -9.88 10.31
N ILE A 48 -24.37 -10.94 11.07
CA ILE A 48 -23.29 -10.88 12.06
C ILE A 48 -21.95 -10.62 11.36
N LEU A 49 -21.67 -11.32 10.26
CA LEU A 49 -20.44 -11.15 9.50
C LEU A 49 -20.35 -9.73 8.94
N ARG A 50 -21.40 -9.24 8.26
CA ARG A 50 -21.46 -7.87 7.73
C ARG A 50 -21.13 -6.80 8.77
N ASN A 51 -21.59 -6.98 10.01
CA ASN A 51 -21.37 -6.04 11.11
C ASN A 51 -20.14 -6.36 11.98
N ALA A 52 -19.34 -7.38 11.63
CA ALA A 52 -18.20 -7.82 12.42
C ALA A 52 -17.16 -6.71 12.72
N PRO A 53 -16.76 -5.83 11.77
CA PRO A 53 -15.80 -4.76 12.06
C PRO A 53 -16.34 -3.78 13.11
N TYR A 54 -17.63 -3.46 13.04
CA TYR A 54 -18.29 -2.55 13.99
C TYR A 54 -18.24 -3.10 15.42
N TYR A 55 -18.64 -4.37 15.60
CA TYR A 55 -18.55 -5.04 16.90
C TYR A 55 -17.11 -5.14 17.40
N TYR A 56 -16.17 -5.47 16.52
CA TYR A 56 -14.75 -5.53 16.86
C TYR A 56 -14.22 -4.18 17.36
N PHE A 57 -14.57 -3.07 16.71
CA PHE A 57 -14.15 -1.74 17.16
C PHE A 57 -14.75 -1.36 18.51
N ILE A 58 -16.02 -1.67 18.77
CA ILE A 58 -16.64 -1.41 20.08
C ILE A 58 -15.94 -2.21 21.17
N VAL A 59 -15.71 -3.51 20.96
CA VAL A 59 -15.02 -4.36 21.93
C VAL A 59 -13.60 -3.85 22.17
N TYR A 60 -12.86 -3.52 21.10
CA TYR A 60 -11.53 -2.97 21.21
C TYR A 60 -11.50 -1.65 21.99
N LEU A 61 -12.45 -0.76 21.73
CA LEU A 61 -12.56 0.54 22.40
C LEU A 61 -12.93 0.36 23.87
N ALA A 62 -13.88 -0.53 24.18
CA ALA A 62 -14.24 -0.88 25.55
C ALA A 62 -13.02 -1.42 26.32
N VAL A 63 -12.29 -2.40 25.76
CA VAL A 63 -11.08 -2.96 26.37
C VAL A 63 -9.98 -1.90 26.52
N CYS A 64 -9.76 -1.05 25.53
CA CYS A 64 -8.76 0.01 25.63
C CYS A 64 -9.11 1.04 26.70
N LEU A 65 -10.37 1.45 26.79
CA LEU A 65 -10.85 2.38 27.82
C LEU A 65 -10.74 1.77 29.21
N THR A 66 -11.11 0.50 29.40
CA THR A 66 -10.97 -0.15 30.71
C THR A 66 -9.49 -0.28 31.10
N ILE A 67 -8.60 -0.62 30.18
CA ILE A 67 -7.15 -0.66 30.44
C ILE A 67 -6.61 0.73 30.79
N LEU A 68 -7.01 1.78 30.06
CA LEU A 68 -6.58 3.16 30.34
C LEU A 68 -7.09 3.62 31.70
N PHE A 69 -8.36 3.33 32.03
CA PHE A 69 -8.96 3.60 33.32
C PHE A 69 -8.21 2.88 34.45
N LEU A 70 -7.97 1.56 34.31
CA LEU A 70 -7.19 0.79 35.29
C LEU A 70 -5.76 1.34 35.46
N ASN A 71 -5.12 1.79 34.37
CA ASN A 71 -3.80 2.41 34.44
C ASN A 71 -3.82 3.76 35.16
N THR A 72 -4.88 4.56 35.00
CA THR A 72 -5.07 5.80 35.78
C THR A 72 -5.29 5.51 37.26
N PHE A 73 -6.08 4.50 37.62
CA PHE A 73 -6.27 4.08 39.02
C PHE A 73 -5.01 3.50 39.66
N ARG A 74 -4.18 2.77 38.90
CA ARG A 74 -2.91 2.20 39.39
C ARG A 74 -1.80 3.24 39.62
N GLY A 75 -2.09 4.54 39.58
CA GLY A 75 -1.13 5.63 39.78
C GLY A 75 0.07 5.57 38.83
N LYS A 76 -0.02 4.77 37.77
CA LYS A 76 1.11 4.39 36.95
C LYS A 76 1.19 5.31 35.74
N LEU A 77 2.26 6.09 35.74
CA LEU A 77 2.98 6.68 34.60
C LEU A 77 2.72 8.14 34.23
N LYS A 78 3.33 9.05 35.01
CA LYS A 78 4.36 9.95 34.45
C LYS A 78 5.76 9.36 34.68
N LYS A 79 6.03 8.15 34.14
CA LYS A 79 7.43 7.79 33.87
C LYS A 79 7.80 8.64 32.66
N SER A 80 8.52 9.73 32.87
CA SER A 80 9.19 10.44 31.78
C SER A 80 10.00 9.38 31.03
N SER A 81 9.53 8.99 29.84
CA SER A 81 10.22 7.98 29.05
C SER A 81 11.62 8.52 28.81
N SER A 82 12.63 7.82 29.33
CA SER A 82 14.02 8.22 29.11
C SER A 82 14.26 8.28 27.60
N LEU A 83 14.98 9.29 27.12
CA LEU A 83 15.17 9.54 25.69
C LEU A 83 15.53 8.27 24.90
N GLN A 84 16.35 7.44 25.54
CA GLN A 84 16.91 6.22 24.99
C GLN A 84 15.87 5.13 24.72
N THR A 85 14.73 5.18 25.42
CA THR A 85 13.60 4.26 25.20
C THR A 85 12.74 4.66 24.02
N LEU A 86 12.83 5.91 23.53
CA LEU A 86 12.02 6.34 22.41
C LEU A 86 12.43 5.58 21.14
N PRO A 87 11.45 5.10 20.36
CA PRO A 87 11.69 4.37 19.10
C PRO A 87 12.49 5.20 18.09
N ARG A 88 12.32 6.54 18.10
CA ARG A 88 13.03 7.46 17.21
C ARG A 88 14.52 7.52 17.56
N TRP A 89 14.86 7.48 18.85
CA TRP A 89 16.26 7.38 19.30
C TRP A 89 16.89 6.07 18.83
N LYS A 90 16.18 4.95 18.99
CA LYS A 90 16.64 3.64 18.49
C LYS A 90 16.84 3.67 16.96
N TYR A 91 15.94 4.29 16.21
CA TYR A 91 16.11 4.46 14.76
C TYR A 91 17.42 5.19 14.42
N VAL A 92 17.70 6.33 15.05
CA VAL A 92 18.94 7.08 14.79
C VAL A 92 20.17 6.29 15.23
N LYS A 93 20.13 5.66 16.42
CA LYS A 93 21.24 4.86 16.94
C LYS A 93 21.59 3.68 16.05
N TYR A 94 20.61 2.91 15.61
CA TYR A 94 20.84 1.66 14.87
C TYR A 94 20.96 1.85 13.36
N ASN A 95 20.20 2.75 12.75
CA ASN A 95 20.21 2.91 11.29
C ASN A 95 21.18 3.99 10.78
N LEU A 96 21.54 4.98 11.60
CA LEU A 96 22.43 6.08 11.18
C LEU A 96 23.81 6.03 11.86
N LEU A 97 23.87 5.76 13.17
CA LEU A 97 25.14 5.80 13.92
C LEU A 97 25.91 4.47 13.89
N LYS A 98 25.24 3.33 13.82
CA LYS A 98 25.88 2.04 13.51
C LYS A 98 25.89 1.83 12.00
N SER A 99 26.90 2.37 11.31
CA SER A 99 27.12 2.04 9.90
C SER A 99 27.84 0.69 9.70
N SER A 100 28.15 -0.06 10.76
CA SER A 100 28.88 -1.32 10.66
C SER A 100 28.07 -2.50 11.19
N LYS A 101 27.76 -3.42 10.28
CA LYS A 101 27.35 -4.81 10.53
C LYS A 101 26.04 -4.97 11.32
N PHE A 102 24.91 -4.75 10.64
CA PHE A 102 23.73 -5.58 10.94
C PHE A 102 23.98 -6.94 10.28
N ILE A 103 24.70 -7.80 10.99
CA ILE A 103 24.63 -9.24 10.71
C ILE A 103 23.15 -9.57 10.87
N HIS A 104 22.53 -10.03 9.78
CA HIS A 104 21.20 -10.62 9.82
C HIS A 104 21.32 -11.91 10.66
N SER A 105 21.29 -11.79 11.98
CA SER A 105 21.00 -12.92 12.84
C SER A 105 19.51 -13.21 12.65
N TYR A 106 19.17 -13.88 11.56
CA TYR A 106 17.96 -14.66 11.50
C TYR A 106 18.10 -15.72 12.59
N GLN A 107 17.59 -15.42 13.79
CA GLN A 107 17.22 -16.49 14.71
C GLN A 107 16.13 -17.28 14.00
N GLN A 108 16.54 -18.34 13.30
CA GLN A 108 15.68 -19.43 12.90
C GLN A 108 15.15 -20.04 14.19
N TYR A 109 13.95 -19.64 14.57
CA TYR A 109 13.21 -20.41 15.55
C TYR A 109 12.86 -21.75 14.90
N GLU A 110 13.44 -22.84 15.39
CA GLU A 110 13.01 -24.19 15.07
C GLU A 110 11.62 -24.40 15.66
N TYR A 111 10.61 -24.32 14.79
CA TYR A 111 9.23 -24.68 15.15
C TYR A 111 8.85 -26.02 14.54
N SER A 112 8.02 -26.75 15.26
CA SER A 112 7.61 -28.13 15.03
C SER A 112 7.08 -28.42 13.61
N ARG A 113 7.25 -29.68 13.18
CA ARG A 113 7.00 -30.18 11.81
C ARG A 113 5.60 -29.90 11.24
N LEU A 114 4.57 -29.75 12.10
CA LEU A 114 3.18 -29.49 11.71
C LEU A 114 2.92 -28.09 11.13
N PHE A 115 3.80 -27.11 11.37
CA PHE A 115 3.60 -25.72 10.96
C PHE A 115 4.34 -25.30 9.67
N ARG A 116 4.90 -26.23 8.87
CA ARG A 116 5.70 -25.87 7.68
C ARG A 116 4.94 -25.04 6.65
N CYS A 117 3.70 -25.38 6.30
CA CYS A 117 2.91 -24.62 5.31
C CYS A 117 2.56 -23.22 5.82
N LEU A 118 2.14 -23.10 7.07
CA LEU A 118 1.89 -21.81 7.71
C LEU A 118 3.19 -20.99 7.83
N ASN A 119 4.32 -21.61 8.12
CA ASN A 119 5.63 -20.94 8.16
C ASN A 119 6.10 -20.51 6.76
N PHE A 120 5.85 -21.31 5.73
CA PHE A 120 6.13 -20.93 4.35
C PHE A 120 5.29 -19.72 3.96
N LEU A 121 3.99 -19.73 4.27
CA LEU A 121 3.11 -18.58 4.07
C LEU A 121 3.60 -17.37 4.87
N ILE A 122 3.88 -17.49 6.16
CA ILE A 122 4.37 -16.39 6.99
C ILE A 122 5.71 -15.84 6.47
N ASN A 123 6.63 -16.70 6.03
CA ASN A 123 7.89 -16.28 5.44
C ASN A 123 7.68 -15.63 4.08
N PHE A 124 6.77 -16.14 3.26
CA PHE A 124 6.36 -15.54 1.99
C PHE A 124 5.76 -14.16 2.22
N PHE A 125 4.84 -14.04 3.17
CA PHE A 125 4.25 -12.76 3.60
C PHE A 125 5.32 -11.79 4.09
N LYS A 126 6.25 -12.23 4.96
CA LYS A 126 7.33 -11.36 5.49
C LYS A 126 8.33 -10.93 4.41
N LYS A 127 8.66 -11.81 3.46
CA LYS A 127 9.66 -11.55 2.42
C LYS A 127 9.08 -10.72 1.28
N TYR A 128 7.91 -11.11 0.78
CA TYR A 128 7.30 -10.53 -0.42
C TYR A 128 6.27 -9.45 -0.09
N ILE A 129 5.36 -9.68 0.85
CA ILE A 129 4.19 -8.81 1.07
C ILE A 129 4.52 -7.64 2.00
N TYR A 130 5.09 -7.89 3.18
CA TYR A 130 5.37 -6.84 4.15
C TYR A 130 6.60 -7.14 5.03
N SER A 131 7.68 -6.37 4.84
CA SER A 131 8.90 -6.50 5.64
C SER A 131 8.84 -5.59 6.87
N ILE A 132 8.85 -6.17 8.07
CA ILE A 132 8.91 -5.40 9.31
C ILE A 132 10.31 -4.80 9.48
N ARG A 133 10.41 -3.46 9.43
CA ARG A 133 11.61 -2.74 9.87
C ARG A 133 11.46 -2.37 11.34
N LEU A 134 12.21 -3.06 12.20
CA LEU A 134 12.17 -2.98 13.67
C LEU A 134 12.12 -1.55 14.25
N HIS A 135 12.78 -0.59 13.59
CA HIS A 135 12.92 0.78 14.10
C HIS A 135 12.09 1.82 13.36
N PHE A 136 11.40 1.45 12.28
CA PHE A 136 10.54 2.37 11.54
C PHE A 136 9.13 2.37 12.16
N ARG A 137 8.53 3.56 12.30
CA ARG A 137 7.14 3.71 12.73
C ARG A 137 6.38 4.55 11.72
N TYR A 138 5.22 4.06 11.32
CA TYR A 138 4.30 4.82 10.48
C TYR A 138 3.71 6.00 11.25
N SER A 139 3.34 7.02 10.49
CA SER A 139 2.48 8.09 10.99
C SER A 139 1.12 7.53 11.42
N LYS A 140 0.59 8.09 12.51
CA LYS A 140 -0.78 7.79 12.96
C LYS A 140 -1.79 8.02 11.84
N LEU A 141 -1.61 9.08 11.06
CA LEU A 141 -2.51 9.44 9.97
C LEU A 141 -2.54 8.36 8.88
N ILE A 142 -1.38 7.82 8.50
CA ILE A 142 -1.31 6.73 7.50
C ILE A 142 -1.91 5.45 8.04
N ILE A 143 -1.63 5.11 9.29
CA ILE A 143 -2.26 3.95 9.93
C ILE A 143 -3.78 4.12 9.89
N CYS A 144 -4.30 5.29 10.29
CA CYS A 144 -5.72 5.60 10.21
C CYS A 144 -6.25 5.42 8.78
N ILE A 145 -5.64 6.07 7.78
CA ILE A 145 -6.04 5.99 6.37
C ILE A 145 -6.11 4.54 5.88
N TYR A 146 -5.06 3.74 6.10
CA TYR A 146 -5.04 2.35 5.68
C TYR A 146 -6.02 1.48 6.47
N THR A 147 -6.19 1.69 7.78
CA THR A 147 -7.21 0.98 8.56
C THR A 147 -8.61 1.27 8.05
N SER A 148 -8.92 2.54 7.75
CA SER A 148 -10.19 2.92 7.14
C SER A 148 -10.35 2.35 5.72
N ALA A 149 -9.26 2.19 4.97
CA ALA A 149 -9.29 1.59 3.64
C ALA A 149 -9.63 0.09 3.71
N PHE A 150 -9.02 -0.65 4.64
CA PHE A 150 -9.35 -2.06 4.85
C PHE A 150 -10.81 -2.24 5.28
N THR A 151 -11.31 -1.39 6.19
CA THR A 151 -12.73 -1.44 6.59
C THR A 151 -13.66 -1.04 5.44
N LEU A 152 -13.27 -0.07 4.62
CA LEU A 152 -14.05 0.36 3.47
C LEU A 152 -14.15 -0.77 2.45
N VAL A 153 -13.03 -1.42 2.10
CA VAL A 153 -13.04 -2.59 1.20
C VAL A 153 -13.99 -3.65 1.75
N TYR A 154 -13.90 -3.97 3.04
CA TYR A 154 -14.81 -4.93 3.67
C TYR A 154 -16.28 -4.56 3.54
N TYR A 155 -16.70 -3.36 3.94
CA TYR A 155 -18.11 -2.97 3.82
C TYR A 155 -18.57 -2.90 2.37
N PHE A 156 -17.69 -2.44 1.48
CA PHE A 156 -18.00 -2.33 0.06
C PHE A 156 -18.14 -3.70 -0.61
N THR A 157 -17.41 -4.73 -0.17
CA THR A 157 -17.57 -6.10 -0.69
C THR A 157 -18.95 -6.67 -0.37
N PHE A 158 -19.42 -6.50 0.87
CA PHE A 158 -20.77 -6.92 1.26
C PHE A 158 -21.85 -6.10 0.54
N TRP A 159 -21.64 -4.79 0.41
CA TRP A 159 -22.55 -3.91 -0.30
C TRP A 159 -22.71 -4.31 -1.77
N ILE A 160 -21.60 -4.56 -2.49
CA ILE A 160 -21.63 -5.03 -3.87
C ILE A 160 -22.29 -6.40 -3.95
N GLN A 161 -21.98 -7.32 -3.04
CA GLN A 161 -22.59 -8.65 -3.04
C GLN A 161 -24.12 -8.59 -2.92
N ASP A 162 -24.66 -7.79 -1.98
CA ASP A 162 -26.11 -7.63 -1.79
C ASP A 162 -26.78 -7.01 -3.02
N HIS A 163 -26.24 -5.88 -3.51
CA HIS A 163 -26.84 -5.14 -4.61
C HIS A 163 -26.74 -5.85 -5.95
N THR A 164 -25.61 -6.51 -6.23
CA THR A 164 -25.45 -7.26 -7.48
C THR A 164 -26.38 -8.46 -7.53
N TYR A 165 -26.57 -9.18 -6.42
CA TYR A 165 -27.54 -10.29 -6.35
C TYR A 165 -28.98 -9.82 -6.57
N ILE A 166 -29.38 -8.71 -5.96
CA ILE A 166 -30.71 -8.12 -6.16
C ILE A 166 -30.90 -7.70 -7.63
N LEU A 167 -29.88 -7.06 -8.22
CA LEU A 167 -29.90 -6.61 -9.60
C LEU A 167 -29.97 -7.79 -10.57
N THR A 168 -29.15 -8.83 -10.39
CA THR A 168 -29.16 -10.01 -11.26
C THR A 168 -30.49 -10.75 -11.18
N LYS A 169 -31.10 -10.87 -9.98
CA LYS A 169 -32.43 -11.47 -9.83
C LYS A 169 -33.51 -10.67 -10.58
N LYS A 170 -33.52 -9.34 -10.46
CA LYS A 170 -34.48 -8.47 -11.16
C LYS A 170 -34.29 -8.52 -12.67
N LEU A 171 -33.04 -8.45 -13.13
CA LEU A 171 -32.70 -8.49 -14.54
C LEU A 171 -33.05 -9.83 -15.18
N LEU A 172 -32.82 -10.94 -14.46
CA LEU A 172 -33.22 -12.27 -14.90
C LEU A 172 -34.74 -12.41 -15.02
N LEU A 173 -35.49 -11.92 -14.01
CA LEU A 173 -36.96 -11.96 -14.04
C LEU A 173 -37.51 -11.10 -15.19
N PHE A 174 -36.90 -9.94 -15.44
CA PHE A 174 -37.24 -9.08 -16.56
C PHE A 174 -36.93 -9.72 -17.92
N LEU A 175 -35.76 -10.34 -18.07
CA LEU A 175 -35.41 -11.08 -19.29
C LEU A 175 -36.35 -12.27 -19.52
N ASN A 176 -36.67 -13.03 -18.48
CA ASN A 176 -37.63 -14.14 -18.58
C ASN A 176 -39.01 -13.65 -19.00
N LEU A 177 -39.47 -12.51 -18.47
CA LEU A 177 -40.74 -11.91 -18.87
C LEU A 177 -40.74 -11.48 -20.35
N ILE A 178 -39.62 -10.92 -20.84
CA ILE A 178 -39.45 -10.58 -22.26
C ILE A 178 -39.40 -11.85 -23.12
N LEU A 179 -38.65 -12.88 -22.73
CA LEU A 179 -38.55 -14.14 -23.47
C LEU A 179 -39.91 -14.87 -23.53
N CYS A 180 -40.68 -14.89 -22.44
CA CYS A 180 -42.02 -15.44 -22.42
C CYS A 180 -43.00 -14.65 -23.29
N GLY A 181 -42.80 -13.33 -23.42
CA GLY A 181 -43.60 -12.49 -24.31
C GLY A 181 -43.23 -12.60 -25.80
N LEU A 182 -42.06 -13.14 -26.14
CA LEU A 182 -41.52 -13.11 -27.50
C LEU A 182 -41.80 -14.35 -28.36
N ALA A 183 -42.21 -15.49 -27.81
CA ALA A 183 -42.93 -16.55 -28.56
C ALA A 183 -43.12 -17.81 -27.72
N ASP A 184 -44.12 -18.60 -28.12
CA ASP A 184 -44.32 -20.05 -27.95
C ASP A 184 -43.09 -20.96 -28.26
N LEU A 185 -41.87 -20.43 -28.25
CA LEU A 185 -40.60 -21.11 -28.54
C LEU A 185 -39.73 -21.33 -27.29
N SER A 186 -40.26 -21.10 -26.08
CA SER A 186 -39.49 -21.03 -24.84
C SER A 186 -39.69 -22.18 -23.85
N LYS A 187 -40.49 -23.21 -24.17
CA LYS A 187 -40.64 -24.37 -23.26
C LYS A 187 -39.32 -25.11 -23.02
N ASP A 188 -38.40 -25.07 -23.99
CA ASP A 188 -37.07 -25.71 -23.88
C ASP A 188 -35.96 -24.72 -23.49
N LEU A 189 -36.17 -23.41 -23.65
CA LEU A 189 -35.21 -22.35 -23.30
C LEU A 189 -35.44 -21.74 -21.92
N CYS A 190 -36.44 -22.22 -21.17
CA CYS A 190 -36.53 -22.04 -19.73
C CYS A 190 -35.45 -22.88 -19.06
N TYR A 191 -34.19 -22.52 -19.30
CA TYR A 191 -33.07 -23.05 -18.53
C TYR A 191 -33.42 -22.81 -17.05
N ASN A 192 -33.41 -23.88 -16.25
CA ASN A 192 -33.39 -23.81 -14.80
C ASN A 192 -32.15 -23.01 -14.39
N LEU A 193 -32.24 -21.69 -14.45
CA LEU A 193 -31.24 -20.76 -13.98
C LEU A 193 -31.28 -20.87 -12.46
N ASN A 194 -30.51 -21.81 -11.95
CA ASN A 194 -30.29 -22.00 -10.53
C ASN A 194 -29.68 -20.71 -9.97
N LEU A 195 -30.55 -19.81 -9.50
CA LEU A 195 -30.20 -18.54 -8.83
C LEU A 195 -29.17 -18.75 -7.72
N TYR A 196 -29.16 -19.95 -7.13
CA TYR A 196 -28.18 -20.39 -6.16
C TYR A 196 -26.74 -20.41 -6.70
N HIS A 197 -26.51 -20.97 -7.90
CA HIS A 197 -25.16 -21.01 -8.50
C HIS A 197 -24.67 -19.62 -8.89
N ILE A 198 -25.56 -18.75 -9.39
CA ILE A 198 -25.21 -17.35 -9.71
C ILE A 198 -24.83 -16.59 -8.43
N ASN A 199 -25.55 -16.81 -7.34
CA ASN A 199 -25.21 -16.20 -6.04
C ASN A 199 -23.84 -16.67 -5.52
N GLN A 200 -23.52 -17.96 -5.67
CA GLN A 200 -22.20 -18.50 -5.31
C GLN A 200 -21.09 -17.87 -6.17
N ASP A 201 -21.29 -17.79 -7.48
CA ASP A 201 -20.34 -17.18 -8.41
C ASP A 201 -20.04 -15.72 -8.06
N ILE A 202 -21.08 -14.92 -7.77
CA ILE A 202 -20.93 -13.52 -7.33
C ILE A 202 -20.11 -13.43 -6.04
N LYS A 203 -20.37 -14.30 -5.05
CA LYS A 203 -19.60 -14.35 -3.79
C LYS A 203 -18.12 -14.64 -4.04
N TYR A 204 -17.80 -15.61 -4.90
CA TYR A 204 -16.41 -15.93 -5.24
C TYR A 204 -15.70 -14.78 -5.94
N ILE A 205 -16.37 -14.12 -6.89
CA ILE A 205 -15.81 -12.96 -7.59
C ILE A 205 -15.57 -11.81 -6.61
N CYS A 206 -16.54 -11.46 -5.77
CA CYS A 206 -16.37 -10.45 -4.73
C CYS A 206 -15.19 -10.78 -3.81
N LEU A 207 -15.08 -12.02 -3.33
CA LEU A 207 -13.98 -12.43 -2.46
C LEU A 207 -12.61 -12.32 -3.17
N LEU A 208 -12.52 -12.74 -4.43
CA LEU A 208 -11.30 -12.62 -5.23
C LEU A 208 -10.89 -11.15 -5.42
N THR A 209 -11.85 -10.28 -5.72
CA THR A 209 -11.60 -8.83 -5.89
C THR A 209 -11.16 -8.18 -4.57
N ALA A 210 -11.76 -8.57 -3.44
CA ALA A 210 -11.36 -8.16 -2.10
C ALA A 210 -9.93 -8.60 -1.79
N PHE A 211 -9.58 -9.83 -2.13
CA PHE A 211 -8.26 -10.39 -1.88
C PHE A 211 -7.17 -9.64 -2.66
N ILE A 212 -7.40 -9.39 -3.95
CA ILE A 212 -6.46 -8.64 -4.79
C ILE A 212 -6.28 -7.22 -4.26
N THR A 213 -7.36 -6.52 -3.94
CA THR A 213 -7.29 -5.14 -3.40
C THR A 213 -6.60 -5.08 -2.04
N CYS A 214 -6.87 -6.03 -1.13
CA CYS A 214 -6.16 -6.14 0.15
C CYS A 214 -4.65 -6.37 -0.03
N LEU A 215 -4.25 -7.24 -0.96
CA LEU A 215 -2.83 -7.44 -1.28
C LEU A 215 -2.17 -6.16 -1.79
N GLN A 216 -2.86 -5.39 -2.65
CA GLN A 216 -2.36 -4.10 -3.13
C GLN A 216 -2.16 -3.09 -1.99
N LEU A 217 -3.06 -3.05 -1.00
CA LEU A 217 -2.90 -2.19 0.18
C LEU A 217 -1.65 -2.55 0.99
N PHE A 218 -1.37 -3.83 1.20
CA PHE A 218 -0.14 -4.27 1.89
C PHE A 218 1.13 -3.92 1.11
N PHE A 219 1.13 -4.13 -0.21
CA PHE A 219 2.24 -3.71 -1.05
C PHE A 219 2.44 -2.19 -1.03
N GLY A 220 1.35 -1.41 -0.97
CA GLY A 220 1.40 0.03 -0.78
C GLY A 220 2.09 0.44 0.52
N LEU A 221 1.74 -0.17 1.65
CA LEU A 221 2.39 0.10 2.94
C LEU A 221 3.90 -0.20 2.91
N LYS A 222 4.29 -1.33 2.31
CA LYS A 222 5.71 -1.69 2.16
C LYS A 222 6.45 -0.66 1.30
N HIS A 223 5.84 -0.26 0.19
CA HIS A 223 6.43 0.71 -0.73
C HIS A 223 6.59 2.09 -0.07
N TYR A 224 5.53 2.58 0.58
CA TYR A 224 5.55 3.81 1.37
C TYR A 224 6.69 3.82 2.40
N GLN A 225 6.89 2.72 3.13
CA GLN A 225 7.98 2.60 4.10
C GLN A 225 9.36 2.73 3.45
N ILE A 226 9.58 2.08 2.31
CA ILE A 226 10.84 2.13 1.57
C ILE A 226 11.09 3.56 1.08
N GLN A 227 10.09 4.17 0.46
CA GLN A 227 10.17 5.54 -0.03
C GLN A 227 10.46 6.52 1.10
N MET A 228 9.78 6.42 2.23
CA MET A 228 9.98 7.32 3.37
C MET A 228 11.40 7.18 3.96
N CYS A 229 11.92 5.95 4.03
CA CYS A 229 13.31 5.73 4.46
C CYS A 229 14.34 6.32 3.48
N ASN A 230 14.10 6.21 2.17
CA ASN A 230 14.96 6.80 1.14
C ASN A 230 14.90 8.34 1.19
N ALA A 231 13.71 8.90 1.41
CA ALA A 231 13.53 10.33 1.55
C ALA A 231 14.18 10.92 2.80
N TYR A 232 14.25 10.19 3.92
CA TYR A 232 15.04 10.59 5.09
C TYR A 232 16.55 10.67 4.77
N LYS A 233 17.04 9.84 3.83
CA LYS A 233 18.42 9.95 3.32
C LYS A 233 18.60 11.05 2.27
N GLY A 234 17.51 11.69 1.83
CA GLY A 234 17.52 12.67 0.74
C GLY A 234 17.59 12.05 -0.66
N ILE A 235 17.37 10.74 -0.78
CA ILE A 235 17.38 10.01 -2.05
C ILE A 235 15.94 9.92 -2.56
N PHE A 236 15.69 10.48 -3.74
CA PHE A 236 14.39 10.52 -4.40
C PHE A 236 14.50 9.82 -5.76
N ILE A 237 14.10 8.53 -5.82
CA ILE A 237 14.16 7.72 -7.04
C ILE A 237 12.81 7.74 -7.76
N ASP A 238 11.71 7.57 -7.01
CA ASP A 238 10.35 7.38 -7.54
C ASP A 238 9.41 8.58 -7.29
N ILE A 239 9.91 9.64 -6.65
CA ILE A 239 9.13 10.80 -6.24
C ILE A 239 9.85 12.06 -6.71
N PRO A 240 9.15 13.03 -7.33
CA PRO A 240 9.79 14.27 -7.74
C PRO A 240 10.30 15.05 -6.52
N LYS A 241 11.43 15.73 -6.72
CA LYS A 241 12.06 16.53 -5.66
C LYS A 241 11.15 17.69 -5.26
N PRO A 242 11.11 18.07 -3.97
CA PRO A 242 10.19 19.10 -3.48
C PRO A 242 10.43 20.48 -4.10
N LYS A 243 11.65 20.77 -4.59
CA LYS A 243 11.99 22.05 -5.24
C LYS A 243 11.22 22.32 -6.54
N THR A 244 10.59 21.30 -7.11
CA THR A 244 9.81 21.40 -8.35
C THR A 244 8.36 21.86 -8.10
N ILE A 245 7.90 21.89 -6.85
CA ILE A 245 6.49 22.08 -6.49
C ILE A 245 6.37 23.28 -5.53
N SER A 246 5.40 24.18 -5.77
CA SER A 246 5.18 25.33 -4.89
C SER A 246 4.68 24.90 -3.51
N SER A 247 5.11 25.56 -2.44
CA SER A 247 4.76 25.18 -1.06
C SER A 247 3.24 25.22 -0.80
N VAL A 248 2.54 26.19 -1.37
CA VAL A 248 1.06 26.30 -1.26
C VAL A 248 0.39 25.09 -1.90
N SER A 249 0.84 24.68 -3.10
CA SER A 249 0.27 23.52 -3.78
C SER A 249 0.55 22.21 -3.04
N ILE A 250 1.73 22.07 -2.41
CA ILE A 250 2.06 20.93 -1.55
C ILE A 250 1.05 20.84 -0.39
N ILE A 251 0.82 21.94 0.33
CA ILE A 251 -0.10 21.94 1.48
C ILE A 251 -1.53 21.67 1.03
N SER A 252 -2.04 22.40 0.03
CA SER A 252 -3.41 22.22 -0.49
C SER A 252 -3.66 20.77 -0.93
N ARG A 253 -2.78 20.21 -1.76
CA ARG A 253 -2.94 18.84 -2.29
C ARG A 253 -2.83 17.76 -1.20
N SER A 254 -2.02 17.99 -0.16
CA SER A 254 -1.87 17.03 0.94
C SER A 254 -3.13 16.84 1.79
N ILE A 255 -3.93 17.90 1.96
CA ILE A 255 -5.14 17.86 2.79
C ILE A 255 -6.19 16.95 2.13
N HIS A 256 -6.24 16.95 0.80
CA HIS A 256 -7.16 16.13 0.03
C HIS A 256 -6.71 14.68 -0.18
N TYR A 257 -5.49 14.31 0.23
CA TYR A 257 -4.95 12.95 0.03
C TYR A 257 -5.85 11.84 0.60
N PRO A 258 -6.32 11.89 1.86
CA PRO A 258 -7.16 10.82 2.41
C PRO A 258 -8.45 10.62 1.63
N GLY A 259 -9.11 11.71 1.23
CA GLY A 259 -10.35 11.66 0.46
C GLY A 259 -10.13 11.11 -0.95
N ARG A 260 -9.08 11.57 -1.64
CA ARG A 260 -8.72 11.07 -2.97
C ARG A 260 -8.35 9.58 -2.93
N PHE A 261 -7.65 9.14 -1.88
CA PHE A 261 -7.32 7.73 -1.66
C PHE A 261 -8.56 6.86 -1.46
N MET A 262 -9.52 7.30 -0.64
CA MET A 262 -10.77 6.56 -0.45
C MET A 262 -11.59 6.50 -1.73
N GLY A 263 -11.72 7.62 -2.45
CA GLY A 263 -12.42 7.67 -3.73
C GLY A 263 -11.78 6.74 -4.76
N SER A 264 -10.47 6.80 -4.95
CA SER A 264 -9.75 5.92 -5.87
C SER A 264 -9.90 4.45 -5.51
N LEU A 265 -9.94 4.12 -4.20
CA LEU A 265 -10.15 2.75 -3.75
C LEU A 265 -11.54 2.23 -4.15
N VAL A 266 -12.60 2.99 -3.91
CA VAL A 266 -13.97 2.61 -4.29
C VAL A 266 -14.07 2.37 -5.80
N TYR A 267 -13.58 3.32 -6.61
CA TYR A 267 -13.58 3.19 -8.06
C TYR A 267 -12.74 2.00 -8.52
N SER A 268 -11.55 1.82 -7.96
CA SER A 268 -10.66 0.69 -8.31
C SER A 268 -11.33 -0.65 -8.05
N TYR A 269 -12.00 -0.80 -6.90
CA TYR A 269 -12.68 -2.02 -6.54
C TYR A 269 -13.82 -2.29 -7.52
N GLY A 270 -14.65 -1.28 -7.81
CA GLY A 270 -15.78 -1.42 -8.74
C GLY A 270 -15.36 -1.83 -10.15
N PHE A 271 -14.35 -1.15 -10.71
CA PHE A 271 -13.81 -1.50 -12.04
C PHE A 271 -13.17 -2.89 -12.07
N LEU A 272 -12.40 -3.25 -11.03
CA LEU A 272 -11.77 -4.55 -10.94
C LEU A 272 -12.82 -5.67 -10.79
N PHE A 273 -13.89 -5.42 -10.01
CA PHE A 273 -15.04 -6.32 -9.91
C PHE A 273 -15.71 -6.55 -11.27
N LEU A 274 -16.07 -5.48 -11.99
CA LEU A 274 -16.67 -5.59 -13.32
C LEU A 274 -15.77 -6.36 -14.29
N PHE A 275 -14.48 -6.06 -14.29
CA PHE A 275 -13.53 -6.74 -15.17
C PHE A 275 -13.41 -8.24 -14.87
N ILE A 276 -13.30 -8.62 -13.60
CA ILE A 276 -13.25 -10.04 -13.20
C ILE A 276 -14.58 -10.73 -13.51
N SER A 277 -15.73 -10.08 -13.30
CA SER A 277 -17.04 -10.62 -13.66
C SER A 277 -17.17 -10.90 -15.16
N ILE A 278 -16.77 -9.95 -16.02
CA ILE A 278 -16.80 -10.12 -17.48
C ILE A 278 -15.88 -11.26 -17.89
N PHE A 279 -14.65 -11.29 -17.35
CA PHE A 279 -13.69 -12.35 -17.66
C PHE A 279 -14.19 -13.73 -17.20
N TYR A 280 -14.83 -13.81 -16.03
CA TYR A 280 -15.42 -15.04 -15.52
C TYR A 280 -16.54 -15.55 -16.43
N ILE A 281 -17.49 -14.68 -16.82
CA ILE A 281 -18.60 -15.04 -17.73
C ILE A 281 -18.06 -15.50 -19.09
N LEU A 282 -17.11 -14.74 -19.66
CA LEU A 282 -16.48 -15.10 -20.93
C LEU A 282 -15.76 -16.44 -20.85
N SER A 283 -15.05 -16.70 -19.75
CA SER A 283 -14.36 -17.97 -19.53
C SER A 283 -15.35 -19.14 -19.48
N ARG A 284 -16.47 -19.01 -18.76
CA ARG A 284 -17.51 -20.06 -18.72
C ARG A 284 -18.11 -20.30 -20.09
N TYR A 285 -18.38 -19.24 -20.85
CA TYR A 285 -18.91 -19.35 -22.21
C TYR A 285 -17.95 -20.10 -23.15
N ILE A 286 -16.66 -19.76 -23.12
CA ILE A 286 -15.63 -20.43 -23.93
C ILE A 286 -15.47 -21.90 -23.54
N PHE A 287 -15.43 -22.22 -22.24
CA PHE A 287 -15.31 -23.61 -21.79
C PHE A 287 -16.53 -24.47 -22.12
N TYR A 288 -17.72 -23.88 -22.14
CA TYR A 288 -18.94 -24.59 -22.53
C TYR A 288 -19.01 -24.81 -24.05
N SER A 289 -18.48 -23.89 -24.84
CA SER A 289 -18.50 -23.94 -26.31
C SER A 289 -17.19 -24.51 -26.88
N LEU A 290 -17.09 -25.85 -26.93
CA LEU A 290 -15.94 -26.56 -27.53
C LEU A 290 -15.61 -26.07 -28.96
N ILE A 291 -16.62 -25.67 -29.73
CA ILE A 291 -16.49 -25.15 -31.10
C ILE A 291 -15.71 -23.82 -31.12
N ILE A 292 -15.97 -22.92 -30.17
CA ILE A 292 -15.30 -21.61 -30.10
C ILE A 292 -13.84 -21.81 -29.69
N LEU A 293 -13.57 -22.75 -28.79
CA LEU A 293 -12.21 -23.09 -28.39
C LEU A 293 -11.39 -23.64 -29.56
N GLU A 294 -12.00 -24.51 -30.39
CA GLU A 294 -11.35 -25.05 -31.59
C GLU A 294 -11.09 -23.96 -32.63
N PHE A 295 -12.04 -23.04 -32.85
CA PHE A 295 -11.87 -21.93 -33.78
C PHE A 295 -10.78 -20.94 -33.32
N ILE A 296 -10.79 -20.55 -32.04
CA ILE A 296 -9.80 -19.64 -31.45
C ILE A 296 -8.40 -20.27 -31.50
N SER A 297 -8.28 -21.56 -31.20
CA SER A 297 -6.98 -22.26 -31.24
C SER A 297 -6.45 -22.37 -32.67
N LYS A 298 -7.28 -22.70 -33.66
CA LYS A 298 -6.86 -22.75 -35.08
C LYS A 298 -6.39 -21.38 -35.60
N LEU A 299 -6.98 -20.28 -35.13
CA LEU A 299 -6.62 -18.93 -35.60
C LEU A 299 -5.42 -18.33 -34.83
N LEU A 300 -5.42 -18.37 -33.50
CA LEU A 300 -4.41 -17.69 -32.68
C LEU A 300 -3.09 -18.44 -32.61
N LEU A 301 -3.13 -19.78 -32.58
CA LEU A 301 -1.95 -20.61 -32.38
C LEU A 301 -0.91 -20.45 -33.50
N PRO A 302 -1.25 -20.51 -34.80
CA PRO A 302 -0.27 -20.28 -35.87
C PRO A 302 0.30 -18.86 -35.84
N MET A 303 -0.51 -17.85 -35.51
CA MET A 303 -0.05 -16.45 -35.40
C MET A 303 0.97 -16.28 -34.26
N ILE A 304 0.74 -16.90 -33.11
CA ILE A 304 1.67 -16.88 -31.97
C ILE A 304 2.94 -17.65 -32.29
N ILE A 305 2.84 -18.81 -32.93
CA ILE A 305 4.01 -19.62 -33.34
C ILE A 305 4.87 -18.84 -34.32
N PHE A 306 4.27 -18.23 -35.34
CA PHE A 306 5.00 -17.42 -36.31
C PHE A 306 5.70 -16.23 -35.64
N PHE A 307 5.02 -15.54 -34.72
CA PHE A 307 5.60 -14.46 -33.93
C PHE A 307 6.81 -14.92 -33.10
N LEU A 308 6.69 -16.04 -32.38
CA LEU A 308 7.78 -16.60 -31.56
C LEU A 308 8.94 -17.07 -32.43
N PHE A 309 8.65 -17.71 -33.56
CA PHE A 309 9.65 -18.16 -34.52
C PHE A 309 10.45 -16.97 -35.05
N GLN A 310 9.80 -15.91 -35.52
CA GLN A 310 10.48 -14.72 -36.02
C GLN A 310 11.36 -14.06 -34.95
N LEU A 311 10.86 -13.94 -33.72
CA LEU A 311 11.62 -13.37 -32.60
C LEU A 311 12.87 -14.19 -32.26
N LEU A 312 12.75 -15.53 -32.23
CA LEU A 312 13.86 -16.44 -31.98
C LEU A 312 14.86 -16.44 -33.13
N PHE A 313 14.36 -16.46 -34.37
CA PHE A 313 15.16 -16.44 -35.59
C PHE A 313 16.06 -15.20 -35.66
N VAL A 314 15.48 -14.01 -35.47
CA VAL A 314 16.24 -12.75 -35.42
C VAL A 314 17.27 -12.77 -34.28
N ARG A 315 16.89 -13.25 -33.09
CA ARG A 315 17.80 -13.33 -31.93
C ARG A 315 18.98 -14.28 -32.19
N LEU A 316 18.75 -15.41 -32.84
CA LEU A 316 19.79 -16.37 -33.20
C LEU A 316 20.75 -15.78 -34.25
N LEU A 317 20.23 -15.14 -35.29
CA LEU A 317 21.05 -14.47 -36.31
C LEU A 317 21.89 -13.34 -35.71
N CYS A 318 21.33 -12.54 -34.80
CA CYS A 318 22.09 -11.53 -34.06
C CYS A 318 23.27 -12.11 -33.29
N LYS A 319 23.07 -13.26 -32.62
CA LYS A 319 24.12 -13.92 -31.84
C LYS A 319 25.20 -14.57 -32.71
N LEU A 320 24.80 -15.18 -33.83
CA LEU A 320 25.70 -15.99 -34.68
C LEU A 320 26.41 -15.16 -35.77
N LEU A 321 25.73 -14.17 -36.34
CA LEU A 321 26.19 -13.45 -37.53
C LEU A 321 26.67 -12.03 -37.24
N PHE A 322 25.95 -11.30 -36.38
CA PHE A 322 26.13 -9.85 -36.22
C PHE A 322 27.03 -9.45 -35.05
N ILE A 323 26.92 -10.08 -33.89
CA ILE A 323 27.65 -9.69 -32.68
C ILE A 323 29.05 -10.30 -32.68
N GLN A 324 30.08 -9.48 -32.47
CA GLN A 324 31.47 -9.92 -32.38
C GLN A 324 31.88 -10.31 -30.95
N ASN A 325 31.41 -9.57 -29.93
CA ASN A 325 31.66 -9.84 -28.52
C ASN A 325 30.40 -9.57 -27.67
N ASN A 326 30.13 -10.38 -26.65
CA ASN A 326 28.93 -10.24 -25.80
C ASN A 326 28.94 -9.01 -24.88
N HIS A 327 30.11 -8.40 -24.64
CA HIS A 327 30.29 -7.32 -23.66
C HIS A 327 30.40 -5.92 -24.27
N LEU A 328 30.78 -5.82 -25.54
CA LEU A 328 30.94 -4.57 -26.27
C LEU A 328 30.00 -4.62 -27.47
N LEU A 329 29.26 -3.54 -27.72
CA LEU A 329 28.33 -3.42 -28.84
C LEU A 329 29.10 -3.24 -30.16
N ALA A 330 29.82 -4.28 -30.58
CA ALA A 330 30.62 -4.30 -31.81
C ALA A 330 30.00 -5.27 -32.82
N LEU A 331 29.69 -4.73 -34.01
CA LEU A 331 29.12 -5.49 -35.12
C LEU A 331 30.25 -6.07 -35.99
N ARG A 332 30.17 -7.37 -36.31
CA ARG A 332 31.16 -8.07 -37.14
C ARG A 332 31.07 -7.67 -38.61
N ASN A 333 29.86 -7.50 -39.15
CA ASN A 333 29.64 -7.10 -40.53
C ASN A 333 28.45 -6.14 -40.64
N LEU A 334 28.77 -4.85 -40.81
CA LEU A 334 27.80 -3.77 -40.89
C LEU A 334 26.91 -3.86 -42.15
N ARG A 335 27.47 -4.30 -43.30
CA ARG A 335 26.71 -4.40 -44.56
C ARG A 335 25.66 -5.51 -44.51
N LEU A 336 26.02 -6.65 -43.92
CA LEU A 336 25.10 -7.78 -43.76
C LEU A 336 23.95 -7.40 -42.83
N TYR A 337 24.23 -6.63 -41.77
CA TYR A 337 23.21 -6.13 -40.85
C TYR A 337 22.19 -5.23 -41.55
N TYR A 338 22.64 -4.25 -42.34
CA TYR A 338 21.72 -3.38 -43.08
C TYR A 338 20.88 -4.15 -44.11
N THR A 339 21.49 -5.10 -44.83
CA THR A 339 20.77 -5.94 -45.80
C THR A 339 19.70 -6.78 -45.12
N PHE A 340 20.04 -7.43 -44.00
CA PHE A 340 19.09 -8.22 -43.21
C PHE A 340 17.98 -7.36 -42.61
N SER A 341 18.31 -6.17 -42.10
CA SER A 341 17.33 -5.23 -41.58
C SER A 341 16.34 -4.76 -42.65
N TYR A 342 16.80 -4.57 -43.88
CA TYR A 342 15.94 -4.21 -45.01
C TYR A 342 14.95 -5.33 -45.36
N PHE A 343 15.42 -6.59 -45.44
CA PHE A 343 14.52 -7.72 -45.70
C PHE A 343 13.56 -8.00 -44.54
N SER A 344 14.01 -7.82 -43.30
CA SER A 344 13.19 -8.07 -42.11
C SER A 344 12.10 -7.02 -41.89
N PHE A 345 12.27 -5.82 -42.48
CA PHE A 345 11.36 -4.68 -42.33
C PHE A 345 9.88 -5.05 -42.58
N PHE A 346 9.59 -5.80 -43.65
CA PHE A 346 8.22 -6.21 -43.98
C PHE A 346 7.60 -7.09 -42.89
N PHE A 347 8.35 -8.05 -42.35
CA PHE A 347 7.88 -8.91 -41.26
C PHE A 347 7.77 -8.14 -39.94
N ASP A 348 8.69 -7.20 -39.70
CA ASP A 348 8.71 -6.35 -38.52
C ASP A 348 7.52 -5.38 -38.49
N CYS A 349 6.97 -4.96 -39.64
CA CYS A 349 5.74 -4.19 -39.70
C CYS A 349 4.54 -4.95 -39.09
N PHE A 350 4.36 -6.22 -39.46
CA PHE A 350 3.30 -7.08 -38.88
C PHE A 350 3.55 -7.34 -37.39
N LEU A 351 4.81 -7.59 -37.02
CA LEU A 351 5.20 -7.80 -35.63
C LEU A 351 4.98 -6.54 -34.78
N GLY A 352 5.19 -5.36 -35.37
CA GLY A 352 4.92 -4.05 -34.79
C GLY A 352 3.45 -3.85 -34.42
N PHE A 353 2.52 -4.32 -35.25
CA PHE A 353 1.08 -4.29 -34.95
C PHE A 353 0.73 -5.12 -33.72
N ILE A 354 1.23 -6.36 -33.64
CA ILE A 354 1.05 -7.25 -32.48
C ILE A 354 1.66 -6.62 -31.22
N MET A 355 2.84 -6.01 -31.35
CA MET A 355 3.51 -5.33 -30.23
C MET A 355 2.71 -4.13 -29.73
N CYS A 356 2.06 -3.38 -30.62
CA CYS A 356 1.17 -2.28 -30.27
C CYS A 356 -0.06 -2.76 -29.49
N LEU A 357 -0.73 -3.83 -29.96
CA LEU A 357 -1.82 -4.46 -29.21
C LEU A 357 -1.36 -4.95 -27.83
N SER A 358 -0.16 -5.57 -27.76
CA SER A 358 0.43 -6.01 -26.50
C SER A 358 0.74 -4.85 -25.54
N ARG A 359 1.09 -3.67 -26.08
CA ARG A 359 1.37 -2.46 -25.29
C ARG A 359 0.09 -1.93 -24.67
N ILE A 360 -0.99 -1.85 -25.43
CA ILE A 360 -2.31 -1.40 -24.95
C ILE A 360 -2.83 -2.36 -23.88
N SER A 361 -2.78 -3.67 -24.13
CA SER A 361 -3.27 -4.67 -23.18
C SER A 361 -2.48 -4.66 -21.87
N LYS A 362 -1.14 -4.69 -21.93
CA LYS A 362 -0.29 -4.61 -20.73
C LYS A 362 -0.53 -3.31 -19.96
N GLY A 363 -0.64 -2.18 -20.65
CA GLY A 363 -0.94 -0.88 -20.03
C GLY A 363 -2.29 -0.89 -19.30
N PHE A 364 -3.32 -1.45 -19.93
CA PHE A 364 -4.65 -1.60 -19.35
C PHE A 364 -4.63 -2.50 -18.11
N PHE A 365 -4.04 -3.70 -18.19
CA PHE A 365 -3.92 -4.63 -17.06
C PHE A 365 -3.12 -4.03 -15.89
N CYS A 366 -1.98 -3.39 -16.16
CA CYS A 366 -1.22 -2.71 -15.13
C CYS A 366 -2.05 -1.60 -14.47
N THR A 367 -2.74 -0.78 -15.25
CA THR A 367 -3.57 0.30 -14.72
C THR A 367 -4.70 -0.26 -13.86
N LEU A 368 -5.42 -1.30 -14.29
CA LEU A 368 -6.48 -1.95 -13.52
C LEU A 368 -6.00 -2.46 -12.15
N ILE A 369 -4.86 -3.16 -12.13
CA ILE A 369 -4.33 -3.76 -10.91
C ILE A 369 -3.78 -2.69 -9.95
N PHE A 370 -3.12 -1.66 -10.49
CA PHE A 370 -2.49 -0.61 -9.69
C PHE A 370 -3.40 0.59 -9.41
N PHE A 371 -4.61 0.67 -9.98
CA PHE A 371 -5.52 1.81 -9.82
C PHE A 371 -5.88 2.11 -8.35
N ALA A 372 -5.92 1.05 -7.53
CA ALA A 372 -6.19 1.16 -6.09
C ALA A 372 -5.07 1.88 -5.31
N ARG A 373 -3.87 2.00 -5.90
CA ARG A 373 -2.67 2.53 -5.25
C ARG A 373 -2.33 3.91 -5.80
N LEU A 374 -2.20 4.88 -4.90
CA LEU A 374 -1.79 6.24 -5.25
C LEU A 374 -0.27 6.46 -5.25
N ASP A 375 0.52 5.41 -4.97
CA ASP A 375 1.98 5.48 -5.02
C ASP A 375 2.51 5.52 -6.46
N TYR A 376 1.69 5.15 -7.44
CA TYR A 376 2.03 5.13 -8.86
C TYR A 376 1.10 6.09 -9.60
N SER A 377 1.65 6.78 -10.61
CA SER A 377 0.82 7.49 -11.57
C SER A 377 0.40 6.54 -12.70
N ALA A 378 -0.83 6.66 -13.17
CA ALA A 378 -1.26 6.02 -14.41
C ALA A 378 -0.57 6.62 -15.64
N TYR A 379 -0.01 7.83 -15.50
CA TYR A 379 0.68 8.54 -16.57
C TYR A 379 2.18 8.27 -16.56
N GLY A 380 2.84 8.47 -17.70
CA GLY A 380 4.29 8.38 -17.80
C GLY A 380 5.02 9.49 -17.05
N ARG A 381 6.34 9.33 -16.84
CA ARG A 381 7.20 10.22 -16.02
C ARG A 381 7.05 11.72 -16.28
N GLY A 382 6.81 12.12 -17.54
CA GLY A 382 6.64 13.54 -17.89
C GLY A 382 5.31 14.15 -17.44
N LEU A 383 4.29 13.33 -17.18
CA LEU A 383 2.91 13.76 -16.90
C LEU A 383 2.42 13.30 -15.51
N GLU A 384 3.29 12.79 -14.65
CA GLU A 384 2.92 12.28 -13.32
C GLU A 384 2.20 13.32 -12.45
N MET A 385 2.58 14.60 -12.55
CA MET A 385 1.94 15.67 -11.75
C MET A 385 0.55 16.08 -12.26
N TYR A 386 0.17 15.66 -13.48
CA TYR A 386 -1.18 15.87 -14.00
C TYR A 386 -2.19 14.95 -13.33
N ASP A 387 -1.74 13.79 -12.86
CA ASP A 387 -2.51 12.89 -12.02
C ASP A 387 -2.76 13.52 -10.66
N SER A 388 -3.99 14.00 -10.45
CA SER A 388 -4.36 14.66 -9.20
C SER A 388 -4.22 13.76 -7.97
N SER A 389 -4.37 12.45 -8.14
CA SER A 389 -4.33 11.48 -7.05
C SER A 389 -2.88 11.20 -6.66
N TYR A 390 -2.00 10.91 -7.63
CA TYR A 390 -0.56 10.78 -7.39
C TYR A 390 0.05 12.10 -6.88
N ALA A 391 -0.32 13.25 -7.45
CA ALA A 391 0.15 14.55 -6.98
C ALA A 391 -0.24 14.82 -5.51
N SER A 392 -1.42 14.36 -5.07
CA SER A 392 -1.85 14.46 -3.66
C SER A 392 -1.01 13.57 -2.74
N TYR A 393 -0.67 12.36 -3.18
CA TYR A 393 0.21 11.44 -2.46
C TYR A 393 1.61 12.02 -2.29
N VAL A 394 2.23 12.51 -3.38
CA VAL A 394 3.56 13.14 -3.37
C VAL A 394 3.59 14.34 -2.42
N SER A 395 2.55 15.16 -2.46
CA SER A 395 2.43 16.33 -1.60
C SER A 395 2.31 15.95 -0.13
N PHE A 396 1.45 14.98 0.18
CA PHE A 396 1.30 14.40 1.51
C PHE A 396 2.61 13.80 2.04
N PHE A 397 3.31 13.05 1.20
CA PHE A 397 4.61 12.44 1.50
C PHE A 397 5.67 13.49 1.88
N HIS A 398 5.78 14.58 1.11
CA HIS A 398 6.75 15.64 1.40
C HIS A 398 6.46 16.35 2.73
N ILE A 399 5.20 16.58 3.06
CA ILE A 399 4.82 17.16 4.36
C ILE A 399 5.16 16.20 5.49
N GLU A 400 4.82 14.92 5.36
CA GLU A 400 5.09 13.94 6.40
C GLU A 400 6.60 13.81 6.65
N ARG A 401 7.41 13.75 5.60
CA ARG A 401 8.86 13.74 5.70
C ARG A 401 9.39 14.96 6.46
N ASN A 402 8.93 16.16 6.11
CA ASN A 402 9.41 17.41 6.71
C ASN A 402 9.02 17.52 8.18
N GLN A 403 7.80 17.11 8.55
CA GLN A 403 7.29 17.19 9.92
C GLN A 403 7.79 16.05 10.82
N ARG A 404 8.06 14.88 10.26
CA ARG A 404 8.39 13.66 11.04
C ARG A 404 9.83 13.18 10.89
N HIS A 405 10.73 14.00 10.37
CA HIS A 405 12.13 13.61 10.21
C HIS A 405 12.73 13.09 11.54
N PRO A 406 13.12 11.80 11.63
CA PRO A 406 13.44 11.17 12.92
C PRO A 406 14.68 11.79 13.56
N VAL A 407 15.67 12.20 12.76
CA VAL A 407 16.89 12.86 13.26
C VAL A 407 16.58 14.22 13.87
N LEU A 408 15.71 15.01 13.22
CA LEU A 408 15.38 16.36 13.69
C LEU A 408 14.58 16.27 14.99
N ASN A 409 13.60 15.37 15.05
CA ASN A 409 12.80 15.16 16.25
C ASN A 409 13.65 14.67 17.42
N VAL A 410 14.58 13.74 17.19
CA VAL A 410 15.52 13.30 18.22
C VAL A 410 16.41 14.46 18.67
N PHE A 411 16.92 15.27 17.75
CA PHE A 411 17.72 16.44 18.08
C PHE A 411 16.95 17.45 18.97
N ILE A 412 15.70 17.75 18.63
CA ILE A 412 14.83 18.60 19.45
C ILE A 412 14.59 17.98 20.82
N ASP A 413 14.38 16.67 20.90
CA ASP A 413 14.19 15.98 22.18
C ASP A 413 15.44 16.04 23.07
N ILE A 414 16.65 15.91 22.49
CA ILE A 414 17.93 16.10 23.22
C ILE A 414 18.02 17.53 23.76
N ILE A 415 17.75 18.55 22.92
CA ILE A 415 17.80 19.95 23.35
C ILE A 415 16.80 20.19 24.48
N ARG A 416 15.57 19.71 24.31
CA ARG A 416 14.50 19.89 25.30
C ARG A 416 14.88 19.29 26.64
N GLN A 417 15.42 18.07 26.66
CA GLN A 417 15.90 17.45 27.90
C GLN A 417 17.04 18.24 28.52
N ARG A 418 18.02 18.66 27.73
CA ARG A 418 19.14 19.47 28.23
C ARG A 418 18.67 20.80 28.82
N LEU A 419 17.67 21.46 28.23
CA LEU A 419 17.07 22.68 28.78
C LEU A 419 16.37 22.42 30.12
N ILE A 420 15.67 21.30 30.26
CA ILE A 420 15.03 20.90 31.52
C ILE A 420 16.10 20.63 32.59
N ASP A 421 17.17 19.93 32.25
CA ASP A 421 18.26 19.63 33.19
C ASP A 421 18.98 20.91 33.63
N ILE A 422 19.22 21.84 32.71
CA ILE A 422 19.79 23.16 33.05
C ILE A 422 18.87 23.93 33.99
N ARG A 423 17.54 23.91 33.77
CA ARG A 423 16.58 24.57 34.67
C ARG A 423 16.60 23.94 36.07
N LYS A 424 16.64 22.61 36.16
CA LYS A 424 16.74 21.90 37.44
C LYS A 424 18.05 22.22 38.17
N LEU A 425 19.17 22.26 37.44
CA LEU A 425 20.47 22.62 38.01
C LEU A 425 20.47 24.07 38.49
N LYS A 426 19.94 25.02 37.71
CA LYS A 426 19.81 26.42 38.13
C LYS A 426 18.98 26.54 39.41
N LEU A 427 17.84 25.85 39.49
CA LEU A 427 16.99 25.85 40.69
C LEU A 427 17.74 25.33 41.93
N LYS A 428 18.53 24.26 41.80
CA LYS A 428 19.37 23.74 42.90
C LYS A 428 20.44 24.76 43.31
N LEU A 429 21.12 25.37 42.36
CA LEU A 429 22.19 26.33 42.63
C LEU A 429 21.67 27.63 43.27
N THR A 430 20.46 28.09 42.91
CA THR A 430 19.79 29.20 43.63
C THR A 430 19.42 28.86 45.05
N MET A 431 19.17 27.58 45.37
CA MET A 431 18.91 27.14 46.75
C MET A 431 20.20 27.00 47.57
N GLU A 432 21.33 26.72 46.92
CA GLU A 432 22.63 26.45 47.58
C GLU A 432 23.61 27.64 47.54
N ASN A 433 23.28 28.77 46.88
CA ASN A 433 24.11 29.98 46.76
C ASN A 433 25.54 29.77 46.20
N ILE A 434 25.75 28.77 45.33
CA ILE A 434 27.08 28.45 44.79
C ILE A 434 27.21 28.92 43.33
N ASN A 435 27.64 30.18 43.14
CA ASN A 435 27.83 30.76 41.80
C ASN A 435 29.17 30.37 41.14
N GLN A 436 30.23 30.13 41.91
CA GLN A 436 31.58 29.88 41.38
C GLN A 436 31.76 28.50 40.74
N THR A 437 31.09 27.45 41.25
CA THR A 437 31.17 26.09 40.67
C THR A 437 30.53 26.01 39.29
N TYR A 438 29.45 26.77 39.06
CA TYR A 438 28.73 26.79 37.78
C TYR A 438 29.58 27.32 36.62
N GLU A 439 30.37 28.38 36.85
CA GLU A 439 31.24 28.94 35.80
C GLU A 439 32.36 27.99 35.40
N ASN A 440 33.00 27.35 36.38
CA ASN A 440 34.07 26.38 36.15
C ASN A 440 33.61 25.17 35.34
N GLU A 441 32.41 24.64 35.62
CA GLU A 441 31.82 23.56 34.81
C GLU A 441 31.55 24.00 33.37
N LYS A 442 31.12 25.25 33.16
CA LYS A 442 30.82 25.80 31.84
C LYS A 442 32.08 25.89 30.97
N PHE A 443 33.19 26.36 31.53
CA PHE A 443 34.49 26.40 30.83
C PHE A 443 35.01 24.99 30.49
N SER A 444 34.85 24.03 31.41
CA SER A 444 35.21 22.62 31.16
C SER A 444 34.40 22.02 30.00
N GLN A 445 33.09 22.29 29.93
CA GLN A 445 32.22 21.86 28.84
C GLN A 445 32.64 22.47 27.49
N LEU A 446 32.98 23.76 27.47
CA LEU A 446 33.43 24.45 26.24
C LEU A 446 34.71 23.82 25.68
N ARG A 447 35.69 23.48 26.55
CA ARG A 447 36.90 22.77 26.12
C ARG A 447 36.57 21.42 25.51
N ARG A 448 35.70 20.62 26.14
CA ARG A 448 35.26 19.32 25.59
C ARG A 448 34.57 19.46 24.23
N PHE A 449 33.74 20.50 24.04
CA PHE A 449 33.11 20.75 22.74
C PHE A 449 34.11 21.15 21.64
N ARG A 450 35.14 21.95 21.98
CA ARG A 450 36.21 22.30 21.03
C ARG A 450 37.00 21.06 20.58
N TRP A 451 37.36 20.19 21.51
CA TRP A 451 38.04 18.93 21.21
C TRP A 451 37.15 17.97 20.40
N ALA A 452 35.87 17.81 20.76
CA ALA A 452 34.93 17.00 20.00
C ALA A 452 34.75 17.53 18.56
N LEU A 453 34.68 18.86 18.39
CA LEU A 453 34.63 19.49 17.07
C LEU A 453 35.90 19.18 16.27
N ALA A 454 37.09 19.36 16.85
CA ALA A 454 38.36 19.06 16.19
C ALA A 454 38.40 17.59 15.75
N TYR A 455 38.05 16.66 16.64
CA TYR A 455 37.96 15.24 16.36
C TYR A 455 37.03 14.94 15.16
N THR A 456 35.81 15.50 15.16
CA THR A 456 34.87 15.28 14.04
C THR A 456 35.38 15.83 12.70
N LEU A 457 36.08 16.96 12.71
CA LEU A 457 36.62 17.58 11.49
C LEU A 457 37.84 16.82 10.96
N ILE A 458 38.68 16.27 11.84
CA ILE A 458 39.83 15.44 11.45
C ILE A 458 39.34 14.17 10.72
N HIS A 459 38.32 13.50 11.26
CA HIS A 459 37.77 12.28 10.66
C HIS A 459 36.84 12.51 9.46
N ASN A 460 36.43 13.76 9.17
CA ASN A 460 35.52 14.08 8.07
C ASN A 460 36.02 15.30 7.29
N GLU A 461 37.04 15.11 6.45
CA GLU A 461 37.72 16.21 5.76
C GLU A 461 36.80 17.07 4.88
N GLN A 462 35.82 16.44 4.23
CA GLN A 462 34.85 17.12 3.39
C GLN A 462 34.07 18.20 4.16
N LEU A 463 33.81 18.00 5.46
CA LEU A 463 33.10 18.96 6.30
C LEU A 463 33.93 20.22 6.61
N LYS A 464 35.28 20.16 6.53
CA LYS A 464 36.16 21.32 6.72
C LYS A 464 35.84 22.41 5.69
N ARG A 465 35.69 22.02 4.42
CA ARG A 465 35.37 22.93 3.30
C ARG A 465 33.99 23.57 3.49
N TYR A 466 32.96 22.74 3.75
CA TYR A 466 31.60 23.24 3.98
C TYR A 466 31.50 24.19 5.19
N ARG A 467 32.22 23.88 6.28
CA ARG A 467 32.26 24.74 7.47
C ARG A 467 32.92 26.07 7.17
N LYS A 468 34.07 26.10 6.48
CA LYS A 468 34.76 27.35 6.11
C LYS A 468 33.87 28.23 5.25
N HIS A 469 33.23 27.66 4.23
CA HIS A 469 32.29 28.37 3.36
C HIS A 469 31.11 28.95 4.16
N ARG A 470 30.49 28.16 5.04
CA ARG A 470 29.37 28.62 5.87
C ARG A 470 29.78 29.75 6.83
N LEU A 471 30.96 29.65 7.46
CA LEU A 471 31.48 30.69 8.35
C LEU A 471 31.77 31.99 7.59
N CYS A 472 32.33 31.89 6.38
CA CYS A 472 32.54 33.03 5.50
C CYS A 472 31.20 33.69 5.13
N SER A 473 30.21 32.90 4.69
CA SER A 473 28.86 33.37 4.37
C SER A 473 28.14 34.02 5.56
N THR A 474 28.31 33.50 6.78
CA THR A 474 27.72 34.13 7.98
C THR A 474 28.37 35.47 8.30
N LYS A 475 29.69 35.61 8.12
CA LYS A 475 30.40 36.89 8.32
C LYS A 475 29.97 37.93 7.28
N THR A 476 29.78 37.52 6.02
CA THR A 476 29.26 38.40 4.97
C THR A 476 27.80 38.80 5.19
N ASN A 477 26.97 37.92 5.76
CA ASN A 477 25.59 38.27 6.08
C ASN A 477 25.49 39.20 7.30
N GLN A 478 26.33 38.98 8.33
CA GLN A 478 26.39 39.84 9.50
C GLN A 478 26.89 41.25 9.16
N SER A 479 27.90 41.38 8.30
CA SER A 479 28.37 42.68 7.77
C SER A 479 27.27 43.38 6.96
N LYS A 480 26.59 42.68 6.04
CA LYS A 480 25.46 43.26 5.28
C LYS A 480 24.28 43.67 6.18
N THR A 481 24.00 42.94 7.26
CA THR A 481 22.97 43.36 8.22
C THR A 481 23.41 44.56 9.05
N LEU A 482 24.70 44.65 9.40
CA LEU A 482 25.26 45.82 10.09
C LEU A 482 25.26 47.05 9.18
N GLU A 483 25.71 46.93 7.93
CA GLU A 483 25.62 47.99 6.91
C GLU A 483 24.18 48.49 6.75
N ARG A 484 23.20 47.59 6.62
CA ARG A 484 21.78 47.97 6.55
C ARG A 484 21.23 48.64 7.81
N ILE A 485 21.82 48.36 8.98
CA ILE A 485 21.47 49.00 10.24
C ILE A 485 22.14 50.39 10.32
N PHE A 486 23.40 50.51 9.91
CA PHE A 486 24.11 51.79 9.84
C PHE A 486 23.52 52.75 8.79
N ASP A 487 23.06 52.23 7.65
CA ASP A 487 22.32 53.00 6.63
C ASP A 487 20.96 53.47 7.16
N LYS A 488 20.27 52.67 7.97
CA LYS A 488 19.01 53.06 8.62
C LYS A 488 19.18 54.05 9.77
N ILE A 489 20.36 54.11 10.39
CA ILE A 489 20.69 55.02 11.50
C ILE A 489 21.34 56.32 10.97
N GLY A 490 21.63 56.43 9.68
CA GLY A 490 22.15 57.66 9.06
C GLY A 490 23.63 57.95 9.39
N LEU A 491 24.41 56.94 9.78
CA LEU A 491 25.82 57.08 10.17
C LEU A 491 26.82 56.70 9.06
N SER A 492 26.41 56.67 7.79
CA SER A 492 27.24 56.19 6.67
C SER A 492 28.35 57.15 6.21
N GLN A 493 28.57 58.29 6.88
CA GLN A 493 29.55 59.30 6.47
C GLN A 493 30.64 59.63 7.49
N THR A 494 31.24 58.66 8.19
CA THR A 494 32.55 58.91 8.83
C THR A 494 33.38 57.63 9.00
N LEU A 495 34.01 57.15 7.91
CA LEU A 495 35.21 56.32 8.03
C LEU A 495 36.23 56.80 6.99
N PRO A 496 37.43 57.25 7.39
CA PRO A 496 38.44 57.73 6.45
C PRO A 496 38.99 56.54 5.67
N ARG A 497 38.87 56.60 4.34
CA ARG A 497 39.65 55.74 3.44
C ARG A 497 41.12 56.07 3.65
N LYS A 498 41.88 55.15 4.24
CA LYS A 498 43.35 55.14 4.12
C LYS A 498 43.73 54.15 3.01
N TYR A 499 44.60 54.65 2.14
CA TYR A 499 45.26 53.99 1.01
C TYR A 499 45.97 52.69 1.41
#